data_AF-A0A7I8EZT8-F1
#
_entry.id   AF-A0A7I8EZT8-F1
#
_cell.length_a   1.000
_cell.length_b   1.000
_cell.length_c   1.000
_cell.angle_alpha   90.00
_cell.angle_beta   90.00
_cell.angle_gamma   90.00
#
_symmetry.space_group_name_H-M   'P 1'
#
loop_
_entity.id
_entity.type
_entity.pdbx_description
1 polymer ?
#
loop_
_entity_poly.entity_id
_entity_poly.type
_entity_poly.pdbx_seq_one_letter_code
_entity_poly.pdbx_strand_id
1 'polypeptide(L)'
;MKTHITFRGHLLVLSIFCTTLILASCGGNTGSASSARANATVAPIATSPNSSDKSGYLYVDPAGNATTFLQFTEQNGTITGTGTQAYITYTQGVASVTPQTFTLLGNLVGDTVTLTFSFQFGGKTDTGTLKDNTLMLAVTQQDGSIRNIPYHAASIDEYNKAIATIQQKVQNQNQAYTNMMDTQATVQAQATVQANRQYAVQTDNNNLAGNLNALEADSTALSQLSYSSTLTSYANSWASMQKDYATEQTDAAKGCGNGGTNLGYVQTDDGYVQTDNGYIQTDDGYLQTDKGYYGSDLSAVGTDIANVKGWWSQLQTDAAKNTTHTPALAYTADQINQAIANAQNAESTALGNWNTASASAQNYDAQATNLLKQADALANGMHC
;
A
#
# COMPACT_ATOMS: atom_id res chain seq x y z
N MET A 1 -14.71 18.97 -4.97
CA MET A 1 -15.36 20.27 -4.73
C MET A 1 -14.61 20.99 -3.62
N LYS A 2 -13.82 22.03 -3.95
CA LYS A 2 -13.10 22.85 -2.98
C LYS A 2 -14.03 23.97 -2.51
N THR A 3 -14.55 23.84 -1.30
CA THR A 3 -15.35 24.88 -0.66
C THR A 3 -14.38 25.93 -0.09
N HIS A 4 -14.20 27.04 -0.80
CA HIS A 4 -13.48 28.21 -0.28
C HIS A 4 -14.32 28.86 0.82
N ILE A 5 -13.91 28.71 2.07
CA ILE A 5 -14.47 29.47 3.19
C ILE A 5 -13.74 30.81 3.22
N THR A 6 -14.42 31.87 2.79
CA THR A 6 -13.91 33.25 2.84
C THR A 6 -14.20 33.84 4.22
N PHE A 7 -13.20 33.88 5.11
CA PHE A 7 -13.30 34.63 6.37
C PHE A 7 -12.95 36.11 6.12
N ARG A 8 -13.97 36.98 6.16
CA ARG A 8 -13.79 38.43 6.22
C ARG A 8 -13.90 38.88 7.68
N GLY A 9 -12.76 39.18 8.28
CA GLY A 9 -12.64 39.87 9.55
C GLY A 9 -11.37 40.71 9.50
N HIS A 10 -11.51 42.01 9.23
CA HIS A 10 -10.41 42.97 9.25
C HIS A 10 -10.69 43.99 10.35
N LEU A 11 -9.96 43.83 11.45
CA LEU A 11 -9.69 44.89 12.40
C LEU A 11 -8.17 45.10 12.39
N LEU A 12 -7.77 46.37 12.38
CA LEU A 12 -6.42 46.92 12.33
C LEU A 12 -5.30 45.97 12.82
N VAL A 13 -4.57 45.33 11.89
CA VAL A 13 -3.26 44.70 12.16
C VAL A 13 -2.24 45.38 11.26
N LEU A 14 -1.26 46.06 11.87
CA LEU A 14 -0.11 46.60 11.17
C LEU A 14 0.87 45.45 10.92
N SER A 15 0.76 44.78 9.77
CA SER A 15 1.64 43.67 9.40
C SER A 15 2.92 44.17 8.75
N ILE A 16 4.06 44.01 9.44
CA ILE A 16 5.40 44.02 8.84
C ILE A 16 5.93 42.60 8.97
N PHE A 17 6.14 41.89 7.86
CA PHE A 17 6.92 40.67 7.86
C PHE A 17 7.91 40.61 6.70
N CYS A 18 9.17 40.39 7.10
CA CYS A 18 10.33 40.14 6.29
C CYS A 18 10.30 38.68 5.77
N THR A 19 10.56 38.50 4.48
CA THR A 19 10.71 37.20 3.81
C THR A 19 12.07 36.58 4.10
N THR A 20 12.09 35.36 4.63
CA THR A 20 13.14 34.38 4.33
C THR A 20 12.57 32.97 4.18
N LEU A 21 12.93 32.37 3.06
CA LEU A 21 12.67 31.00 2.61
C LEU A 21 13.78 30.09 3.16
N ILE A 22 13.48 28.94 3.77
CA ILE A 22 14.36 27.74 3.70
C ILE A 22 13.50 26.45 3.65
N LEU A 23 13.93 25.56 2.77
CA LEU A 23 13.37 24.25 2.37
C LEU A 23 13.61 23.11 3.39
N ALA A 24 12.67 22.16 3.31
CA ALA A 24 12.70 20.71 3.55
C ALA A 24 13.87 20.02 4.29
N SER A 25 13.48 19.14 5.22
CA SER A 25 14.23 17.94 5.59
C SER A 25 13.24 16.80 5.95
N CYS A 26 13.42 15.65 5.30
CA CYS A 26 12.72 14.39 5.57
C CYS A 26 13.48 13.60 6.65
N GLY A 27 12.75 12.90 7.53
CA GLY A 27 13.35 11.95 8.47
C GLY A 27 12.32 11.45 9.48
N GLY A 28 12.05 10.15 9.47
CA GLY A 28 10.96 9.53 10.21
C GLY A 28 11.27 9.13 11.65
N ASN A 29 10.21 8.57 12.25
CA ASN A 29 10.15 7.55 13.31
C ASN A 29 9.60 7.99 14.69
N THR A 30 8.43 7.41 14.97
CA THR A 30 7.87 6.88 16.22
C THR A 30 8.26 7.48 17.57
N GLY A 31 7.25 7.99 18.27
CA GLY A 31 7.29 8.23 19.71
C GLY A 31 6.20 9.21 20.14
N SER A 32 4.96 8.75 20.26
CA SER A 32 3.88 9.56 20.85
C SER A 32 4.10 9.68 22.35
N ALA A 33 4.87 10.70 22.75
CA ALA A 33 4.81 11.27 24.09
C ALA A 33 4.03 12.58 23.99
N SER A 34 2.85 12.60 24.60
CA SER A 34 2.02 13.79 24.82
C SER A 34 2.80 14.79 25.68
N SER A 35 3.56 15.67 25.05
CA SER A 35 4.15 16.83 25.72
C SER A 35 3.12 17.95 25.70
N ALA A 36 2.45 18.14 26.84
CA ALA A 36 1.72 19.36 27.13
C ALA A 36 2.70 20.53 27.04
N ARG A 37 2.71 21.25 25.91
CA ARG A 37 3.44 22.51 25.79
C ARG A 37 2.77 23.51 26.73
N ALA A 38 3.45 23.81 27.83
CA ALA A 38 3.11 24.90 28.73
C ALA A 38 3.05 26.21 27.92
N ASN A 39 1.84 26.73 27.74
CA ASN A 39 1.61 28.00 27.10
C ASN A 39 2.10 29.11 28.06
N ALA A 40 2.92 30.02 27.57
CA ALA A 40 3.36 31.19 28.33
C ALA A 40 2.15 32.03 28.71
N THR A 41 1.76 31.94 29.98
CA THR A 41 0.78 32.81 30.62
C THR A 41 1.36 34.21 30.69
N VAL A 42 0.77 35.15 29.96
CA VAL A 42 1.00 36.57 30.21
C VAL A 42 0.50 36.87 31.62
N ALA A 43 1.39 37.35 32.49
CA ALA A 43 1.06 37.69 33.87
C ALA A 43 -0.06 38.76 33.89
N PRO A 44 -1.12 38.59 34.70
CA PRO A 44 -2.10 39.64 34.92
C PRO A 44 -1.40 40.86 35.53
N ILE A 45 -1.78 42.06 35.09
CA ILE A 45 -1.37 43.31 35.76
C ILE A 45 -1.96 43.27 37.17
N ALA A 46 -1.12 43.49 38.19
CA ALA A 46 -1.52 43.41 39.59
C ALA A 46 -2.71 44.33 39.90
N THR A 47 -3.81 43.75 40.40
CA THR A 47 -5.02 44.48 40.78
C THR A 47 -4.90 45.05 42.20
N SER A 48 -5.21 46.33 42.37
CA SER A 48 -5.47 46.95 43.68
C SER A 48 -6.88 46.58 44.15
N PRO A 49 -7.07 46.11 45.40
CA PRO A 49 -8.37 45.62 45.88
C PRO A 49 -9.24 46.79 46.37
N ASN A 50 -9.81 47.56 45.43
CA ASN A 50 -11.02 48.40 45.54
C ASN A 50 -10.94 49.56 44.53
N SER A 51 -11.46 49.38 43.32
CA SER A 51 -11.79 50.51 42.45
C SER A 51 -13.05 50.21 41.65
N SER A 52 -14.21 50.54 42.21
CA SER A 52 -15.41 50.81 41.41
C SER A 52 -15.28 52.10 40.59
N ASP A 53 -14.17 52.82 40.72
CA ASP A 53 -13.83 53.95 39.87
C ASP A 53 -13.46 53.45 38.46
N LYS A 54 -14.36 53.74 37.53
CA LYS A 54 -14.14 53.58 36.09
C LYS A 54 -12.98 54.49 35.67
N SER A 55 -11.78 53.92 35.64
CA SER A 55 -10.50 54.63 35.44
C SER A 55 -10.07 54.74 33.97
N GLY A 56 -10.94 54.38 33.03
CA GLY A 56 -10.67 54.48 31.61
C GLY A 56 -11.89 54.24 30.73
N TYR A 57 -11.65 54.15 29.42
CA TYR A 57 -12.66 53.93 28.38
C TYR A 57 -12.31 52.66 27.60
N LEU A 58 -13.21 51.68 27.60
CA LEU A 58 -13.04 50.37 26.99
C LEU A 58 -13.86 50.26 25.70
N TYR A 59 -13.22 49.78 24.65
CA TYR A 59 -13.88 49.27 23.45
C TYR A 59 -13.61 47.77 23.35
N VAL A 60 -14.67 46.99 23.22
CA VAL A 60 -14.61 45.57 22.88
C VAL A 60 -15.15 45.41 21.46
N ASP A 61 -14.33 44.84 20.57
CA ASP A 61 -14.79 44.52 19.22
C ASP A 61 -16.01 43.60 19.30
N PRO A 62 -17.14 43.90 18.62
CA PRO A 62 -18.32 43.04 18.64
C PRO A 62 -18.05 41.61 18.16
N ALA A 63 -17.06 41.42 17.28
CA ALA A 63 -16.64 40.09 16.85
C ALA A 63 -15.71 39.39 17.88
N GLY A 64 -15.29 40.07 18.94
CA GLY A 64 -14.39 39.56 19.97
C GLY A 64 -12.96 39.31 19.46
N ASN A 65 -12.51 40.00 18.42
CA ASN A 65 -11.16 39.83 17.88
C ASN A 65 -10.15 40.81 18.50
N ALA A 66 -10.63 41.88 19.12
CA ALA A 66 -9.77 42.83 19.79
C ALA A 66 -10.48 43.56 20.93
N THR A 67 -9.67 44.14 21.81
CA THR A 67 -10.14 45.05 22.85
C THR A 67 -9.11 46.17 23.01
N THR A 68 -9.59 47.39 23.28
CA THR A 68 -8.74 48.57 23.49
C THR A 68 -9.23 49.30 24.73
N PHE A 69 -8.30 49.58 25.64
CA PHE A 69 -8.56 50.33 26.87
C PHE A 69 -7.71 51.59 26.88
N LEU A 70 -8.38 52.74 27.00
CA LEU A 70 -7.78 54.06 27.03
C LEU A 70 -7.84 54.61 28.45
N GLN A 71 -6.71 55.06 28.98
CA GLN A 71 -6.60 55.68 30.29
C GLN A 71 -5.95 57.04 30.13
N PHE A 72 -6.65 58.09 30.54
CA PHE A 72 -6.15 59.45 30.39
C PHE A 72 -6.68 60.37 31.47
N THR A 73 -5.93 61.45 31.70
CA THR A 73 -6.33 62.58 32.52
C THR A 73 -6.60 63.77 31.64
N GLU A 74 -7.60 64.57 32.00
CA GLU A 74 -7.89 65.85 31.37
C GLU A 74 -7.52 66.97 32.36
N GLN A 75 -6.76 67.96 31.87
CA GLN A 75 -6.41 69.15 32.64
C GLN A 75 -6.45 70.38 31.72
N ASN A 76 -7.36 71.31 32.00
CA ASN A 76 -7.51 72.58 31.27
C ASN A 76 -7.69 72.39 29.75
N GLY A 77 -8.51 71.43 29.35
CA GLY A 77 -8.79 71.06 27.96
C GLY A 77 -7.72 70.19 27.31
N THR A 78 -6.62 69.87 27.99
CA THR A 78 -5.55 69.01 27.47
C THR A 78 -5.70 67.59 28.00
N ILE A 79 -5.61 66.60 27.12
CA ILE A 79 -5.66 65.17 27.44
C ILE A 79 -4.26 64.56 27.32
N THR A 80 -3.84 63.82 28.35
CA THR A 80 -2.62 63.00 28.34
C THR A 80 -2.89 61.62 28.92
N GLY A 81 -2.39 60.57 28.29
CA GLY A 81 -2.61 59.22 28.78
C GLY A 81 -1.90 58.11 28.01
N THR A 82 -2.36 56.88 28.23
CA THR A 82 -1.91 55.67 27.57
C THR A 82 -3.08 54.82 27.12
N GLY A 83 -2.85 53.98 26.12
CA GLY A 83 -3.79 52.96 25.72
C GLY A 83 -3.12 51.59 25.66
N THR A 84 -3.89 50.57 25.97
CA THR A 84 -3.50 49.17 25.77
C THR A 84 -4.51 48.52 24.85
N GLN A 85 -4.02 47.78 23.88
CA GLN A 85 -4.81 46.98 22.96
C GLN A 85 -4.35 45.53 23.04
N ALA A 86 -5.29 44.61 22.85
CA ALA A 86 -4.98 43.24 22.50
C ALA A 86 -5.85 42.82 21.31
N TYR A 87 -5.26 42.10 20.37
CA TYR A 87 -5.94 41.58 19.19
C TYR A 87 -5.44 40.18 18.84
N ILE A 88 -6.25 39.45 18.08
CA ILE A 88 -5.90 38.11 17.60
C ILE A 88 -5.00 38.22 16.36
N THR A 89 -3.89 37.49 16.38
CA THR A 89 -3.01 37.27 15.21
C THR A 89 -2.95 35.78 14.85
N TYR A 90 -2.58 35.47 13.61
CA TYR A 90 -2.49 34.09 13.11
C TYR A 90 -1.10 33.81 12.53
N THR A 91 -0.48 32.72 12.99
CA THR A 91 0.78 32.21 12.44
C THR A 91 0.59 30.76 12.07
N GLN A 92 0.71 30.42 10.77
CA GLN A 92 0.52 29.05 10.27
C GLN A 92 -0.80 28.41 10.74
N GLY A 93 -1.90 29.18 10.77
CA GLY A 93 -3.22 28.73 11.21
C GLY A 93 -3.45 28.71 12.72
N VAL A 94 -2.40 28.95 13.54
CA VAL A 94 -2.51 29.04 15.00
C VAL A 94 -2.80 30.48 15.41
N ALA A 95 -3.90 30.69 16.13
CA ALA A 95 -4.29 31.96 16.69
C ALA A 95 -3.48 32.28 17.96
N SER A 96 -3.14 33.55 18.17
CA SER A 96 -2.51 34.05 19.39
C SER A 96 -3.04 35.43 19.77
N VAL A 97 -2.93 35.81 21.04
CA VAL A 97 -3.29 37.16 21.49
C VAL A 97 -2.03 38.02 21.52
N THR A 98 -2.03 39.11 20.76
CA THR A 98 -0.91 40.05 20.69
C THR A 98 -1.26 41.33 21.45
N PRO A 99 -0.60 41.62 22.59
CA PRO A 99 -0.78 42.89 23.29
C PRO A 99 0.05 44.00 22.63
N GLN A 100 -0.44 45.23 22.71
CA GLN A 100 0.23 46.43 22.25
C GLN A 100 -0.11 47.61 23.17
N THR A 101 0.87 48.44 23.49
CA THR A 101 0.68 49.70 24.23
C THR A 101 1.00 50.89 23.35
N PHE A 102 0.38 52.03 23.64
CA PHE A 102 0.60 53.28 22.94
C PHE A 102 0.34 54.46 23.87
N THR A 103 0.89 55.62 23.53
CA THR A 103 0.59 56.88 24.23
C THR A 103 -0.53 57.61 23.52
N LEU A 104 -1.31 58.39 24.28
CA LEU A 104 -2.36 59.23 23.73
C LEU A 104 -2.18 60.67 24.22
N LEU A 105 -2.34 61.62 23.30
CA LEU A 105 -2.40 63.05 23.55
C LEU A 105 -3.67 63.59 22.92
N GLY A 106 -4.28 64.63 23.47
CA GLY A 106 -5.49 65.17 22.86
C GLY A 106 -5.96 66.48 23.45
N ASN A 107 -7.07 66.96 22.92
CA ASN A 107 -7.76 68.14 23.42
C ASN A 107 -9.26 67.87 23.58
N LEU A 108 -9.87 68.45 24.61
CA LEU A 108 -11.30 68.44 24.87
C LEU A 108 -11.84 69.88 24.86
N VAL A 109 -12.77 70.17 23.97
CA VAL A 109 -13.43 71.49 23.86
C VAL A 109 -14.94 71.27 23.85
N GLY A 110 -15.60 71.60 24.95
CA GLY A 110 -16.97 71.17 25.20
C GLY A 110 -17.06 69.65 25.17
N ASP A 111 -18.01 69.10 24.41
CA ASP A 111 -18.14 67.65 24.22
C ASP A 111 -17.20 67.12 23.12
N THR A 112 -16.50 67.98 22.37
CA THR A 112 -15.68 67.56 21.22
C THR A 112 -14.28 67.16 21.67
N VAL A 113 -13.85 65.96 21.29
CA VAL A 113 -12.54 65.42 21.63
C VAL A 113 -11.72 65.15 20.37
N THR A 114 -10.43 65.46 20.43
CA THR A 114 -9.44 65.08 19.41
C THR A 114 -8.34 64.29 20.10
N LEU A 115 -8.11 63.05 19.70
CA LEU A 115 -7.07 62.18 20.27
C LEU A 115 -6.06 61.79 19.20
N THR A 116 -4.79 61.97 19.51
CA THR A 116 -3.63 61.51 18.74
C THR A 116 -3.00 60.32 19.45
N PHE A 117 -3.07 59.16 18.80
CA PHE A 117 -2.46 57.91 19.23
C PHE A 117 -1.07 57.77 18.63
N SER A 118 -0.05 57.56 19.46
CA SER A 118 1.33 57.40 19.03
C SER A 118 1.79 55.96 19.22
N PHE A 119 2.07 55.30 18.11
CA PHE A 119 2.60 53.94 18.04
C PHE A 119 4.07 53.99 17.61
N GLN A 120 4.79 52.87 17.78
CA GLN A 120 6.22 52.78 17.46
C GLN A 120 6.57 53.17 16.00
N PHE A 121 5.62 53.03 15.07
CA PHE A 121 5.82 53.29 13.64
C PHE A 121 4.79 54.26 13.02
N GLY A 122 4.25 55.19 13.81
CA GLY A 122 3.37 56.25 13.28
C GLY A 122 2.37 56.76 14.31
N GLY A 123 1.64 57.80 13.94
CA GLY A 123 0.57 58.37 14.75
C GLY A 123 -0.74 58.43 13.97
N LYS A 124 -1.86 58.36 14.69
CA LYS A 124 -3.19 58.57 14.12
C LYS A 124 -3.96 59.57 14.97
N THR A 125 -4.60 60.54 14.33
CA THR A 125 -5.51 61.47 15.00
C THR A 125 -6.94 61.11 14.64
N ASP A 126 -7.75 60.79 15.64
CA ASP A 126 -9.19 60.59 15.49
C ASP A 126 -9.92 61.70 16.25
N THR A 127 -11.08 62.11 15.73
CA THR A 127 -11.95 63.13 16.35
C THR A 127 -13.25 62.47 16.80
N GLY A 128 -13.94 63.07 17.76
CA GLY A 128 -15.10 62.43 18.35
C GLY A 128 -15.84 63.29 19.35
N THR A 129 -16.69 62.64 20.14
CA THR A 129 -17.41 63.26 21.25
C THR A 129 -17.22 62.49 22.54
N LEU A 130 -17.08 63.19 23.67
CA LEU A 130 -17.14 62.62 25.00
C LEU A 130 -18.39 63.13 25.71
N LYS A 131 -19.39 62.27 25.86
CA LYS A 131 -20.68 62.63 26.47
C LYS A 131 -21.26 61.43 27.23
N ASP A 132 -21.89 61.69 28.38
CA ASP A 132 -22.59 60.67 29.19
C ASP A 132 -21.73 59.41 29.43
N ASN A 133 -20.47 59.60 29.82
CA ASN A 133 -19.46 58.54 30.04
C ASN A 133 -19.18 57.63 28.82
N THR A 134 -19.48 58.10 27.62
CA THR A 134 -19.19 57.42 26.37
C THR A 134 -18.30 58.29 25.49
N LEU A 135 -17.13 57.76 25.16
CA LEU A 135 -16.19 58.35 24.21
C LEU A 135 -16.46 57.74 22.84
N MET A 136 -16.99 58.52 21.91
CA MET A 136 -17.27 58.08 20.54
C MET A 136 -16.23 58.67 19.60
N LEU A 137 -15.40 57.82 19.00
CA LEU A 137 -14.36 58.25 18.06
C LEU A 137 -14.74 57.91 16.61
N ALA A 138 -14.60 58.87 15.71
CA ALA A 138 -14.73 58.70 14.27
C ALA A 138 -13.40 58.20 13.70
N VAL A 139 -13.31 56.89 13.50
CA VAL A 139 -12.07 56.20 13.13
C VAL A 139 -12.08 55.88 11.64
N THR A 140 -11.15 56.48 10.88
CA THR A 140 -10.96 56.17 9.46
C THR A 140 -10.41 54.75 9.28
N GLN A 141 -11.09 53.93 8.49
CA GLN A 141 -10.73 52.56 8.16
C GLN A 141 -9.75 52.51 6.97
N GLN A 142 -9.15 51.35 6.71
CA GLN A 142 -8.20 51.18 5.59
C GLN A 142 -8.83 51.40 4.21
N ASP A 143 -10.13 51.15 4.08
CA ASP A 143 -10.89 51.39 2.85
C ASP A 143 -11.31 52.87 2.69
N GLY A 144 -10.88 53.75 3.61
CA GLY A 144 -11.22 55.16 3.64
C GLY A 144 -12.57 55.49 4.26
N SER A 145 -13.38 54.49 4.65
CA SER A 145 -14.65 54.73 5.35
C SER A 145 -14.40 55.23 6.78
N ILE A 146 -15.38 55.94 7.35
CA ILE A 146 -15.34 56.39 8.75
C ILE A 146 -16.28 55.50 9.56
N ARG A 147 -15.78 54.94 10.65
CA ARG A 147 -16.58 54.16 11.60
C ARG A 147 -16.56 54.84 12.96
N ASN A 148 -17.74 55.04 13.52
CA ASN A 148 -17.87 55.51 14.90
C ASN A 148 -17.66 54.33 15.86
N ILE A 149 -16.64 54.45 16.71
CA ILE A 149 -16.27 53.44 17.70
C ILE A 149 -16.65 53.97 19.09
N PRO A 150 -17.66 53.38 19.75
CA PRO A 150 -18.04 53.76 21.10
C PRO A 150 -17.13 53.08 22.12
N TYR A 151 -16.44 53.86 22.92
CA TYR A 151 -15.75 53.41 24.12
C TYR A 151 -16.60 53.77 25.33
N HIS A 152 -16.82 52.80 26.20
CA HIS A 152 -17.62 52.97 27.42
C HIS A 152 -16.70 53.10 28.63
N ALA A 153 -17.07 53.97 29.57
CA ALA A 153 -16.33 54.08 30.82
C ALA A 153 -16.29 52.72 31.55
N ALA A 154 -15.09 52.26 31.86
CA ALA A 154 -14.82 50.91 32.35
C ALA A 154 -13.62 50.86 33.32
N SER A 155 -13.54 49.79 34.12
CA SER A 155 -12.42 49.50 35.01
C SER A 155 -11.35 48.60 34.35
N ILE A 156 -10.21 48.47 35.02
CA ILE A 156 -9.15 47.51 34.64
C ILE A 156 -9.68 46.06 34.69
N ASP A 157 -10.57 45.75 35.63
CA ASP A 157 -11.18 44.41 35.74
C ASP A 157 -12.07 44.09 34.54
N GLU A 158 -12.81 45.07 34.02
CA GLU A 158 -13.62 44.91 32.81
C GLU A 158 -12.74 44.71 31.57
N TYR A 159 -11.61 45.42 31.48
CA TYR A 159 -10.61 45.16 30.43
C TYR A 159 -10.01 43.75 30.54
N ASN A 160 -9.59 43.34 31.74
CA ASN A 160 -9.05 42.00 31.98
C ASN A 160 -10.08 40.89 31.63
N LYS A 161 -11.37 41.13 31.90
CA LYS A 161 -12.46 40.24 31.49
C LYS A 161 -12.62 40.17 29.97
N ALA A 162 -12.46 41.29 29.26
CA ALA A 162 -12.45 41.31 27.80
C ALA A 162 -11.24 40.54 27.24
N ILE A 163 -10.05 40.68 27.85
CA ILE A 163 -8.85 39.90 27.49
C ILE A 163 -9.09 38.40 27.69
N ALA A 164 -9.63 38.00 28.83
CA ALA A 164 -9.96 36.60 29.10
C ALA A 164 -10.93 36.01 28.05
N THR A 165 -11.88 36.83 27.57
CA THR A 165 -12.81 36.45 26.50
C THR A 165 -12.07 36.19 25.17
N ILE A 166 -11.14 37.07 24.79
CA ILE A 166 -10.31 36.90 23.59
C ILE A 166 -9.41 35.65 23.73
N GLN A 167 -8.80 35.45 24.89
CA GLN A 167 -7.97 34.28 25.19
C GLN A 167 -8.77 32.98 25.07
N GLN A 168 -9.99 32.92 25.62
CA GLN A 168 -10.88 31.77 25.48
C GLN A 168 -11.23 31.49 24.01
N LYS A 169 -11.49 32.54 23.24
CA LYS A 169 -11.76 32.42 21.79
C LYS A 169 -10.57 31.83 21.05
N VAL A 170 -9.36 32.31 21.32
CA VAL A 170 -8.11 31.78 20.75
C VAL A 170 -7.91 30.31 21.11
N GLN A 171 -8.16 29.92 22.37
CA GLN A 171 -8.08 28.52 22.80
C GLN A 171 -9.06 27.64 22.02
N ASN A 172 -10.31 28.07 21.87
CA ASN A 172 -11.33 27.32 21.12
C ASN A 172 -10.96 27.19 19.63
N GLN A 173 -10.44 28.26 19.02
CA GLN A 173 -9.99 28.24 17.62
C GLN A 173 -8.80 27.31 17.42
N ASN A 174 -7.80 27.35 18.31
CA ASN A 174 -6.64 26.48 18.23
C ASN A 174 -7.02 25.01 18.43
N GLN A 175 -7.96 24.70 19.33
CA GLN A 175 -8.47 23.34 19.49
C GLN A 175 -9.17 22.85 18.23
N ALA A 176 -10.00 23.69 17.60
CA ALA A 176 -10.67 23.34 16.35
C ALA A 176 -9.66 23.10 15.20
N TYR A 177 -8.61 23.91 15.13
CA TYR A 177 -7.52 23.73 14.16
C TYR A 177 -6.77 22.40 14.37
N THR A 178 -6.42 22.07 15.62
CA THR A 178 -5.78 20.78 15.94
C THR A 178 -6.68 19.60 15.56
N ASN A 179 -7.97 19.63 15.94
CA ASN A 179 -8.92 18.56 15.60
C ASN A 179 -9.05 18.37 14.08
N MET A 180 -9.03 19.45 13.31
CA MET A 180 -9.06 19.39 11.85
C MET A 180 -7.78 18.75 11.29
N MET A 181 -6.61 19.13 11.78
CA MET A 181 -5.33 18.54 11.37
C MET A 181 -5.27 17.04 11.68
N ASP A 182 -5.70 16.63 12.88
CA ASP A 182 -5.75 15.22 13.28
C ASP A 182 -6.74 14.41 12.41
N THR A 183 -7.89 15.00 12.10
CA THR A 183 -8.87 14.40 11.18
C THR A 183 -8.26 14.22 9.79
N GLN A 184 -7.56 15.23 9.27
CA GLN A 184 -6.92 15.15 7.96
C GLN A 184 -5.83 14.08 7.92
N ALA A 185 -5.00 14.00 8.97
CA ALA A 185 -3.98 12.97 9.10
C ALA A 185 -4.60 11.56 9.16
N THR A 186 -5.71 11.39 9.88
CA THR A 186 -6.45 10.12 9.97
C THR A 186 -7.04 9.70 8.62
N VAL A 187 -7.66 10.64 7.90
CA VAL A 187 -8.21 10.38 6.55
C VAL A 187 -7.10 9.99 5.59
N GLN A 188 -5.95 10.66 5.63
CA GLN A 188 -4.79 10.31 4.79
C GLN A 188 -4.25 8.92 5.13
N ALA A 189 -4.10 8.58 6.42
CA ALA A 189 -3.66 7.27 6.84
C ALA A 189 -4.63 6.16 6.39
N GLN A 190 -5.93 6.38 6.51
CA GLN A 190 -6.95 5.44 6.03
C GLN A 190 -6.91 5.28 4.51
N ALA A 191 -6.73 6.36 3.75
CA ALA A 191 -6.61 6.30 2.30
C ALA A 191 -5.40 5.46 1.86
N THR A 192 -4.25 5.60 2.53
CA THR A 192 -3.06 4.78 2.27
C THR A 192 -3.29 3.30 2.58
N VAL A 193 -3.92 2.98 3.72
CA VAL A 193 -4.25 1.59 4.07
C VAL A 193 -5.17 0.97 3.01
N GLN A 194 -6.16 1.73 2.52
CA GLN A 194 -7.04 1.24 1.46
C GLN A 194 -6.28 1.04 0.15
N ALA A 195 -5.45 1.97 -0.28
CA ALA A 195 -4.64 1.82 -1.49
C ALA A 195 -3.75 0.55 -1.44
N ASN A 196 -3.12 0.27 -0.29
CA ASN A 196 -2.31 -0.93 -0.11
C ASN A 196 -3.13 -2.23 -0.21
N ARG A 197 -4.38 -2.23 0.29
CA ARG A 197 -5.28 -3.38 0.18
C ARG A 197 -5.70 -3.62 -1.27
N GLN A 198 -5.98 -2.56 -2.03
CA GLN A 198 -6.30 -2.68 -3.46
C GLN A 198 -5.09 -3.23 -4.25
N TYR A 199 -3.88 -2.75 -3.93
CA TYR A 199 -2.64 -3.21 -4.53
C TYR A 199 -2.35 -4.69 -4.22
N ALA A 200 -2.62 -5.15 -2.99
CA ALA A 200 -2.47 -6.56 -2.61
C ALA A 200 -3.37 -7.46 -3.46
N VAL A 201 -4.67 -7.14 -3.57
CA VAL A 201 -5.62 -7.91 -4.41
C VAL A 201 -5.17 -7.93 -5.88
N GLN A 202 -4.70 -6.80 -6.42
CA GLN A 202 -4.19 -6.76 -7.79
C GLN A 202 -2.98 -7.67 -7.99
N THR A 203 -2.05 -7.66 -7.03
CA THR A 203 -0.83 -8.47 -7.06
C THR A 203 -1.17 -9.95 -6.99
N ASP A 204 -2.07 -10.34 -6.08
CA ASP A 204 -2.49 -11.72 -5.91
C ASP A 204 -3.26 -12.24 -7.13
N ASN A 205 -4.11 -11.40 -7.76
CA ASN A 205 -4.75 -11.72 -9.03
C ASN A 205 -3.70 -12.04 -10.12
N ASN A 206 -2.65 -11.21 -10.23
CA ASN A 206 -1.59 -11.40 -11.22
C ASN A 206 -0.76 -12.66 -10.95
N ASN A 207 -0.42 -12.92 -9.68
CA ASN A 207 0.32 -14.11 -9.29
C ASN A 207 -0.50 -15.37 -9.57
N LEU A 208 -1.78 -15.37 -9.22
CA LEU A 208 -2.68 -16.48 -9.51
C LEU A 208 -2.80 -16.73 -11.02
N ALA A 209 -2.92 -15.67 -11.82
CA ALA A 209 -2.93 -15.79 -13.27
C ALA A 209 -1.66 -16.49 -13.82
N GLY A 210 -0.49 -16.08 -13.34
CA GLY A 210 0.78 -16.70 -13.73
C GLY A 210 0.86 -18.18 -13.37
N ASN A 211 0.41 -18.55 -12.16
CA ASN A 211 0.43 -19.95 -11.71
C ASN A 211 -0.63 -20.81 -12.41
N LEU A 212 -1.78 -20.25 -12.79
CA LEU A 212 -2.76 -20.97 -13.60
C LEU A 212 -2.22 -21.26 -15.01
N ASN A 213 -1.50 -20.31 -15.62
CA ASN A 213 -0.88 -20.51 -16.92
C ASN A 213 0.24 -21.58 -16.86
N ALA A 214 1.05 -21.58 -15.79
CA ALA A 214 2.06 -22.61 -15.57
C ALA A 214 1.40 -24.00 -15.43
N LEU A 215 0.37 -24.09 -14.58
CA LEU A 215 -0.39 -25.32 -14.38
C LEU A 215 -0.97 -25.85 -15.69
N GLU A 216 -1.53 -24.97 -16.53
CA GLU A 216 -2.07 -25.36 -17.83
C GLU A 216 -0.99 -25.89 -18.78
N ALA A 217 0.16 -25.20 -18.84
CA ALA A 217 1.27 -25.60 -19.69
C ALA A 217 1.84 -26.97 -19.27
N ASP A 218 2.13 -27.14 -17.99
CA ASP A 218 2.72 -28.37 -17.45
C ASP A 218 1.73 -29.53 -17.51
N SER A 219 0.44 -29.29 -17.24
CA SER A 219 -0.62 -30.31 -17.41
C SER A 219 -0.76 -30.73 -18.87
N THR A 220 -0.63 -29.80 -19.81
CA THR A 220 -0.69 -30.10 -21.24
C THR A 220 0.51 -30.97 -21.64
N ALA A 221 1.72 -30.59 -21.24
CA ALA A 221 2.93 -31.38 -21.50
C ALA A 221 2.82 -32.79 -20.93
N LEU A 222 2.38 -32.91 -19.67
CA LEU A 222 2.17 -34.19 -19.00
C LEU A 222 1.17 -35.08 -19.75
N SER A 223 0.04 -34.52 -20.18
CA SER A 223 -0.99 -35.27 -20.92
C SER A 223 -0.55 -35.75 -22.30
N GLN A 224 0.47 -35.11 -22.89
CA GLN A 224 1.02 -35.42 -24.20
C GLN A 224 2.17 -36.44 -24.15
N LEU A 225 2.59 -36.86 -22.95
CA LEU A 225 3.61 -37.90 -22.81
C LEU A 225 3.18 -39.18 -23.52
N SER A 226 4.07 -39.65 -24.40
CA SER A 226 3.88 -40.83 -25.22
C SER A 226 5.15 -41.67 -25.22
N TYR A 227 4.97 -42.98 -25.14
CA TYR A 227 6.05 -43.97 -25.17
C TYR A 227 6.11 -44.70 -26.53
N SER A 228 5.44 -44.15 -27.54
CA SER A 228 5.28 -44.77 -28.87
C SER A 228 6.61 -45.10 -29.54
N SER A 229 7.59 -44.19 -29.48
CA SER A 229 8.90 -44.39 -30.10
C SER A 229 9.64 -45.56 -29.45
N THR A 230 9.68 -45.58 -28.12
CA THR A 230 10.34 -46.61 -27.32
C THR A 230 9.68 -47.98 -27.58
N LEU A 231 8.35 -48.05 -27.56
CA LEU A 231 7.61 -49.28 -27.88
C LEU A 231 7.77 -49.75 -29.33
N THR A 232 8.00 -48.83 -30.27
CA THR A 232 8.33 -49.18 -31.65
C THR A 232 9.71 -49.80 -31.74
N SER A 233 10.67 -49.32 -30.94
CA SER A 233 12.01 -49.92 -30.83
C SER A 233 11.93 -51.35 -30.34
N TYR A 234 11.22 -51.61 -29.23
CA TYR A 234 10.95 -52.98 -28.76
C TYR A 234 10.37 -53.88 -29.85
N ALA A 235 9.35 -53.39 -30.56
CA ALA A 235 8.70 -54.17 -31.61
C ALA A 235 9.68 -54.55 -32.74
N ASN A 236 10.60 -53.65 -33.10
CA ASN A 236 11.61 -53.91 -34.11
C ASN A 236 12.67 -54.89 -33.61
N SER A 237 13.21 -54.68 -32.40
CA SER A 237 14.19 -55.57 -31.76
C SER A 237 13.64 -56.98 -31.64
N TRP A 238 12.38 -57.11 -31.20
CA TRP A 238 11.69 -58.40 -31.11
C TRP A 238 11.49 -59.06 -32.49
N ALA A 239 11.09 -58.30 -33.51
CA ALA A 239 10.91 -58.84 -34.86
C ALA A 239 12.23 -59.35 -35.48
N SER A 240 13.34 -58.65 -35.24
CA SER A 240 14.68 -59.13 -35.62
C SER A 240 15.02 -60.43 -34.91
N MET A 241 14.82 -60.49 -33.59
CA MET A 241 15.13 -61.67 -32.79
C MET A 241 14.37 -62.91 -33.26
N GLN A 242 13.09 -62.75 -33.60
CA GLN A 242 12.26 -63.81 -34.17
C GLN A 242 12.79 -64.31 -35.53
N LYS A 243 13.26 -63.39 -36.37
CA LYS A 243 13.80 -63.71 -37.69
C LYS A 243 15.13 -64.45 -37.59
N ASP A 244 15.99 -64.05 -36.68
CA ASP A 244 17.30 -64.67 -36.48
C ASP A 244 17.14 -66.07 -35.90
N TYR A 245 16.23 -66.27 -34.94
CA TYR A 245 15.88 -67.60 -34.45
C TYR A 245 15.26 -68.50 -35.54
N ALA A 246 14.42 -67.97 -36.43
CA ALA A 246 13.90 -68.74 -37.56
C ALA A 246 15.01 -69.18 -38.54
N THR A 247 16.05 -68.36 -38.68
CA THR A 247 17.24 -68.69 -39.49
C THR A 247 18.03 -69.81 -38.81
N GLU A 248 18.27 -69.69 -37.50
CA GLU A 248 18.92 -70.72 -36.69
C GLU A 248 18.21 -72.08 -36.81
N GLN A 249 16.87 -72.08 -36.68
CA GLN A 249 16.05 -73.28 -36.88
C GLN A 249 16.23 -73.91 -38.27
N THR A 250 16.31 -73.07 -39.30
CA THR A 250 16.50 -73.52 -40.69
C THR A 250 17.88 -74.14 -40.88
N ASP A 251 18.91 -73.57 -40.26
CA ASP A 251 20.28 -74.06 -40.37
C ASP A 251 20.49 -75.34 -39.55
N ALA A 252 19.91 -75.42 -38.35
CA ALA A 252 19.90 -76.63 -37.54
C ALA A 252 19.20 -77.80 -38.27
N ALA A 253 18.11 -77.55 -38.99
CA ALA A 253 17.39 -78.55 -39.76
C ALA A 253 18.21 -79.20 -40.90
N LYS A 254 19.30 -78.55 -41.34
CA LYS A 254 20.23 -79.11 -42.35
C LYS A 254 21.16 -80.19 -41.75
N GLY A 255 21.15 -80.41 -40.43
CA GLY A 255 22.06 -81.33 -39.74
C GLY A 255 23.52 -80.87 -39.81
N CYS A 256 24.49 -81.74 -39.47
CA CYS A 256 25.89 -81.34 -39.27
C CYS A 256 26.63 -80.80 -40.52
N GLY A 257 26.13 -81.09 -41.72
CA GLY A 257 26.87 -80.81 -42.95
C GLY A 257 28.21 -81.57 -43.03
N ASN A 258 29.02 -81.23 -44.02
CA ASN A 258 30.36 -81.81 -44.14
C ASN A 258 31.32 -81.10 -43.16
N GLY A 259 31.96 -81.86 -42.28
CA GLY A 259 32.92 -81.34 -41.30
C GLY A 259 32.35 -80.43 -40.21
N GLY A 260 31.04 -80.52 -39.90
CA GLY A 260 30.41 -79.73 -38.82
C GLY A 260 30.12 -78.27 -39.17
N THR A 261 30.22 -77.89 -40.44
CA THR A 261 30.07 -76.50 -40.91
C THR A 261 28.74 -75.85 -40.52
N ASN A 262 27.64 -76.62 -40.53
CA ASN A 262 26.33 -76.08 -40.16
C ASN A 262 26.19 -75.80 -38.66
N LEU A 263 26.93 -76.51 -37.79
CA LEU A 263 26.96 -76.21 -36.36
C LEU A 263 27.52 -74.80 -36.11
N GLY A 264 28.53 -74.39 -36.88
CA GLY A 264 29.08 -73.03 -36.81
C GLY A 264 28.10 -71.94 -37.24
N TYR A 265 27.23 -72.21 -38.22
CA TYR A 265 26.17 -71.28 -38.62
C TYR A 265 25.11 -71.14 -37.53
N VAL A 266 24.62 -72.26 -36.98
CA VAL A 266 23.67 -72.27 -35.86
C VAL A 266 24.20 -71.48 -34.66
N GLN A 267 25.47 -71.69 -34.27
CA GLN A 267 26.10 -70.92 -33.19
C GLN A 267 26.24 -69.42 -33.51
N THR A 268 26.39 -69.05 -34.78
CA THR A 268 26.44 -67.65 -35.19
C THR A 268 25.06 -67.01 -35.10
N ASP A 269 24.02 -67.71 -35.55
CA ASP A 269 22.63 -67.23 -35.49
C ASP A 269 22.15 -67.10 -34.03
N ASP A 270 22.49 -68.04 -33.14
CA ASP A 270 22.27 -67.92 -31.69
C ASP A 270 22.94 -66.66 -31.11
N GLY A 271 24.16 -66.35 -31.56
CA GLY A 271 24.84 -65.09 -31.22
C GLY A 271 24.10 -63.83 -31.70
N TYR A 272 23.41 -63.89 -32.83
CA TYR A 272 22.55 -62.80 -33.29
C TYR A 272 21.28 -62.67 -32.42
N VAL A 273 20.64 -63.78 -32.06
CA VAL A 273 19.52 -63.80 -31.11
C VAL A 273 19.92 -63.19 -29.76
N GLN A 274 21.11 -63.52 -29.25
CA GLN A 274 21.67 -62.92 -28.03
C GLN A 274 21.89 -61.41 -28.18
N THR A 275 22.35 -60.95 -29.35
CA THR A 275 22.56 -59.53 -29.63
C THR A 275 21.24 -58.76 -29.65
N ASP A 276 20.21 -59.29 -30.30
CA ASP A 276 18.88 -58.68 -30.34
C ASP A 276 18.22 -58.61 -28.95
N ASN A 277 18.41 -59.63 -28.12
CA ASN A 277 18.01 -59.57 -26.71
C ASN A 277 18.73 -58.43 -25.96
N GLY A 278 19.99 -58.14 -26.29
CA GLY A 278 20.71 -56.97 -25.78
C GLY A 278 20.12 -55.63 -26.24
N TYR A 279 19.54 -55.57 -27.44
CA TYR A 279 18.80 -54.37 -27.89
C TYR A 279 17.50 -54.18 -27.12
N ILE A 280 16.76 -55.25 -26.81
CA ILE A 280 15.58 -55.19 -25.95
C ILE A 280 15.93 -54.64 -24.56
N GLN A 281 17.04 -55.09 -23.97
CA GLN A 281 17.55 -54.54 -22.70
C GLN A 281 17.98 -53.07 -22.81
N THR A 282 18.40 -52.61 -23.99
CA THR A 282 18.69 -51.20 -24.24
C THR A 282 17.40 -50.39 -24.29
N ASP A 283 16.34 -50.95 -24.88
CA ASP A 283 15.01 -50.34 -24.91
C ASP A 283 14.42 -50.18 -23.49
N ASP A 284 14.71 -51.10 -22.54
CA ASP A 284 14.40 -50.93 -21.11
C ASP A 284 15.05 -49.66 -20.53
N GLY A 285 16.30 -49.39 -20.92
CA GLY A 285 17.03 -48.20 -20.51
C GLY A 285 16.39 -46.91 -21.02
N TYR A 286 15.90 -46.92 -22.26
CA TYR A 286 15.15 -45.79 -22.82
C TYR A 286 13.81 -45.59 -22.11
N LEU A 287 13.05 -46.66 -21.90
CA LEU A 287 11.77 -46.59 -21.19
C LEU A 287 11.94 -46.05 -19.77
N GLN A 288 13.02 -46.44 -19.09
CA GLN A 288 13.29 -45.94 -17.75
C GLN A 288 13.75 -44.47 -17.73
N THR A 289 14.39 -44.01 -18.80
CA THR A 289 14.67 -42.58 -18.98
C THR A 289 13.37 -41.80 -19.17
N ASP A 290 12.45 -42.31 -20.00
CA ASP A 290 11.14 -41.70 -20.20
C ASP A 290 10.32 -41.64 -18.90
N LYS A 291 10.44 -42.65 -18.03
CA LYS A 291 9.86 -42.63 -16.68
C LYS A 291 10.40 -41.48 -15.82
N GLY A 292 11.69 -41.17 -15.96
CA GLY A 292 12.33 -40.06 -15.26
C GLY A 292 11.74 -38.71 -15.67
N TYR A 293 11.49 -38.50 -16.97
CA TYR A 293 10.80 -37.32 -17.47
C TYR A 293 9.36 -37.24 -16.95
N TYR A 294 8.60 -38.34 -17.05
CA TYR A 294 7.27 -38.44 -16.44
C TYR A 294 7.25 -38.03 -14.96
N GLY A 295 8.20 -38.52 -14.17
CA GLY A 295 8.28 -38.18 -12.74
C GLY A 295 8.57 -36.70 -12.50
N SER A 296 9.35 -36.07 -13.38
CA SER A 296 9.68 -34.64 -13.29
C SER A 296 8.46 -33.78 -13.64
N ASP A 297 7.76 -34.11 -14.73
CA ASP A 297 6.55 -33.39 -15.16
C ASP A 297 5.42 -33.52 -14.13
N LEU A 298 5.25 -34.72 -13.57
CA LEU A 298 4.28 -34.96 -12.49
C LEU A 298 4.59 -34.09 -11.25
N SER A 299 5.86 -33.96 -10.89
CA SER A 299 6.29 -33.11 -9.77
C SER A 299 6.07 -31.62 -10.05
N ALA A 300 6.21 -31.18 -11.30
CA ALA A 300 5.96 -29.80 -11.71
C ALA A 300 4.47 -29.47 -11.58
N VAL A 301 3.59 -30.30 -12.15
CA VAL A 301 2.13 -30.16 -11.99
C VAL A 301 1.72 -30.16 -10.51
N GLY A 302 2.26 -31.07 -9.70
CA GLY A 302 1.96 -31.11 -8.27
C GLY A 302 2.34 -29.81 -7.53
N THR A 303 3.47 -29.20 -7.92
CA THR A 303 3.94 -27.92 -7.39
C THR A 303 3.02 -26.77 -7.81
N ASP A 304 2.61 -26.75 -9.07
CA ASP A 304 1.70 -25.73 -9.60
C ASP A 304 0.32 -25.80 -8.97
N ILE A 305 -0.23 -27.00 -8.74
CA ILE A 305 -1.48 -27.17 -7.98
C ILE A 305 -1.35 -26.58 -6.57
N ALA A 306 -0.22 -26.81 -5.89
CA ALA A 306 0.01 -26.27 -4.55
C ALA A 306 0.10 -24.73 -4.58
N ASN A 307 0.79 -24.17 -5.57
CA ASN A 307 0.92 -22.72 -5.75
C ASN A 307 -0.43 -22.08 -6.06
N VAL A 308 -1.21 -22.64 -6.99
CA VAL A 308 -2.57 -22.16 -7.33
C VAL A 308 -3.46 -22.13 -6.09
N LYS A 309 -3.45 -23.20 -5.27
CA LYS A 309 -4.21 -23.23 -4.00
C LYS A 309 -3.74 -22.17 -3.01
N GLY A 310 -2.42 -22.00 -2.87
CA GLY A 310 -1.81 -21.01 -1.97
C GLY A 310 -2.20 -19.58 -2.36
N TRP A 311 -2.00 -19.22 -3.63
CA TRP A 311 -2.33 -17.90 -4.15
C TRP A 311 -3.83 -17.62 -4.14
N TRP A 312 -4.67 -18.62 -4.42
CA TRP A 312 -6.12 -18.48 -4.31
C TRP A 312 -6.55 -18.15 -2.87
N SER A 313 -6.02 -18.85 -1.87
CA SER A 313 -6.29 -18.59 -0.46
C SER A 313 -5.83 -17.19 -0.01
N GLN A 314 -4.63 -16.78 -0.47
CA GLN A 314 -4.09 -15.45 -0.19
C GLN A 314 -4.96 -14.35 -0.82
N LEU A 315 -5.34 -14.51 -2.09
CA LEU A 315 -6.23 -13.60 -2.80
C LEU A 315 -7.57 -13.42 -2.07
N GLN A 316 -8.18 -14.52 -1.60
CA GLN A 316 -9.42 -14.46 -0.82
C GLN A 316 -9.24 -13.69 0.49
N THR A 317 -8.11 -13.89 1.17
CA THR A 317 -7.77 -13.20 2.42
C THR A 317 -7.62 -11.70 2.22
N ASP A 318 -6.91 -11.27 1.19
CA ASP A 318 -6.68 -9.85 0.94
C ASP A 318 -7.89 -9.17 0.30
N ALA A 319 -8.70 -9.89 -0.48
CA ALA A 319 -9.99 -9.41 -0.95
C ALA A 319 -10.98 -9.16 0.20
N ALA A 320 -11.00 -10.02 1.23
CA ALA A 320 -11.84 -9.83 2.41
C ALA A 320 -11.45 -8.57 3.21
N LYS A 321 -10.16 -8.18 3.20
CA LYS A 321 -9.69 -6.94 3.83
C LYS A 321 -9.99 -5.70 2.99
N ASN A 322 -10.10 -5.85 1.66
CA ASN A 322 -10.37 -4.76 0.74
C ASN A 322 -11.88 -4.40 0.72
N THR A 323 -12.26 -3.43 1.54
CA THR A 323 -13.65 -2.99 1.70
C THR A 323 -14.21 -2.28 0.45
N THR A 324 -13.37 -1.91 -0.51
CA THR A 324 -13.82 -1.25 -1.74
C THR A 324 -14.22 -2.24 -2.83
N HIS A 325 -13.91 -3.53 -2.64
CA HIS A 325 -14.12 -4.60 -3.63
C HIS A 325 -13.53 -4.28 -5.02
N THR A 326 -12.54 -3.39 -5.07
CA THR A 326 -11.87 -2.95 -6.28
C THR A 326 -10.35 -3.06 -6.07
N PRO A 327 -9.60 -3.78 -6.93
CA PRO A 327 -10.10 -4.59 -8.03
C PRO A 327 -10.92 -5.79 -7.53
N ALA A 328 -11.83 -6.27 -8.38
CA ALA A 328 -12.57 -7.49 -8.12
C ALA A 328 -11.65 -8.72 -8.23
N LEU A 329 -12.11 -9.86 -7.73
CA LEU A 329 -11.46 -11.14 -7.98
C LEU A 329 -11.47 -11.44 -9.48
N ALA A 330 -10.31 -11.75 -10.05
CA ALA A 330 -10.21 -12.10 -11.46
C ALA A 330 -10.74 -13.51 -11.76
N TYR A 331 -10.81 -14.36 -10.73
CA TYR A 331 -11.18 -15.77 -10.84
C TYR A 331 -12.24 -16.15 -9.82
N THR A 332 -13.04 -17.15 -10.17
CA THR A 332 -14.05 -17.77 -9.32
C THR A 332 -13.53 -19.10 -8.76
N ALA A 333 -14.11 -19.57 -7.65
CA ALA A 333 -13.77 -20.87 -7.08
C ALA A 333 -13.94 -22.02 -8.10
N ASP A 334 -14.98 -21.96 -8.94
CA ASP A 334 -15.25 -22.98 -9.95
C ASP A 334 -14.16 -23.02 -11.02
N GLN A 335 -13.66 -21.87 -11.47
CA GLN A 335 -12.53 -21.81 -12.42
C GLN A 335 -11.26 -22.41 -11.82
N ILE A 336 -10.96 -22.12 -10.55
CA ILE A 336 -9.79 -22.70 -9.85
C ILE A 336 -9.94 -24.21 -9.69
N ASN A 337 -11.12 -24.66 -9.27
CA ASN A 337 -11.41 -26.09 -9.12
C ASN A 337 -11.34 -26.82 -10.47
N GLN A 338 -11.83 -26.21 -11.55
CA GLN A 338 -11.76 -26.77 -12.89
C GLN A 338 -10.32 -26.88 -13.38
N ALA A 339 -9.48 -25.86 -13.15
CA ALA A 339 -8.06 -25.92 -13.53
C ALA A 339 -7.33 -27.06 -12.81
N ILE A 340 -7.58 -27.23 -11.51
CA ILE A 340 -7.01 -28.33 -10.71
C ILE A 340 -7.54 -29.68 -11.21
N ALA A 341 -8.84 -29.80 -11.51
CA ALA A 341 -9.43 -31.03 -12.02
C ALA A 341 -8.84 -31.42 -13.38
N ASN A 342 -8.60 -30.44 -14.27
CA ASN A 342 -7.95 -30.68 -15.56
C ASN A 342 -6.52 -31.21 -15.38
N ALA A 343 -5.77 -30.63 -14.45
CA ALA A 343 -4.43 -31.11 -14.11
C ALA A 343 -4.44 -32.55 -13.59
N GLN A 344 -5.36 -32.88 -12.68
CA GLN A 344 -5.52 -34.25 -12.16
C GLN A 344 -5.93 -35.25 -13.26
N ASN A 345 -6.73 -34.83 -14.24
CA ASN A 345 -7.05 -35.65 -15.40
C ASN A 345 -5.82 -35.89 -16.30
N ALA A 346 -4.94 -34.89 -16.45
CA ALA A 346 -3.67 -35.05 -17.14
C ALA A 346 -2.76 -36.05 -16.43
N GLU A 347 -2.65 -35.97 -15.10
CA GLU A 347 -1.91 -36.96 -14.29
C GLU A 347 -2.46 -38.38 -14.49
N SER A 348 -3.79 -38.54 -14.44
CA SER A 348 -4.43 -39.85 -14.67
C SER A 348 -4.18 -40.38 -16.08
N THR A 349 -4.15 -39.50 -17.08
CA THR A 349 -3.88 -39.88 -18.48
C THR A 349 -2.44 -40.35 -18.64
N ALA A 350 -1.48 -39.57 -18.14
CA ALA A 350 -0.06 -39.91 -18.19
C ALA A 350 0.25 -41.23 -17.46
N LEU A 351 -0.36 -41.43 -16.28
CA LEU A 351 -0.23 -42.69 -15.53
C LEU A 351 -0.79 -43.88 -16.33
N GLY A 352 -1.92 -43.70 -17.01
CA GLY A 352 -2.50 -44.72 -17.90
C GLY A 352 -1.55 -45.10 -19.05
N ASN A 353 -0.95 -44.08 -19.69
CA ASN A 353 0.04 -44.27 -20.77
C ASN A 353 1.28 -45.01 -20.26
N TRP A 354 1.82 -44.61 -19.10
CA TRP A 354 2.97 -45.27 -18.47
C TRP A 354 2.68 -46.74 -18.14
N ASN A 355 1.55 -47.02 -17.51
CA ASN A 355 1.19 -48.40 -17.15
C ASN A 355 1.04 -49.30 -18.37
N THR A 356 0.48 -48.76 -19.46
CA THR A 356 0.35 -49.49 -20.73
C THR A 356 1.73 -49.78 -21.32
N ALA A 357 2.60 -48.78 -21.41
CA ALA A 357 3.95 -48.95 -21.94
C ALA A 357 4.80 -49.93 -21.12
N SER A 358 4.76 -49.79 -19.78
CA SER A 358 5.44 -50.68 -18.85
C SER A 358 4.98 -52.13 -18.99
N ALA A 359 3.67 -52.36 -19.13
CA ALA A 359 3.14 -53.71 -19.35
C ALA A 359 3.56 -54.30 -20.71
N SER A 360 3.61 -53.46 -21.77
CA SER A 360 4.09 -53.89 -23.09
C SER A 360 5.57 -54.27 -23.07
N ALA A 361 6.42 -53.47 -22.43
CA ALA A 361 7.85 -53.79 -22.27
C ALA A 361 8.06 -55.13 -21.54
N GLN A 362 7.40 -55.33 -20.40
CA GLN A 362 7.47 -56.59 -19.65
C GLN A 362 7.06 -57.81 -20.49
N ASN A 363 6.12 -57.64 -21.42
CA ASN A 363 5.73 -58.71 -22.33
C ASN A 363 6.84 -59.01 -23.35
N TYR A 364 7.45 -57.99 -23.95
CA TYR A 364 8.59 -58.18 -24.84
C TYR A 364 9.77 -58.86 -24.11
N ASP A 365 10.10 -58.44 -22.89
CA ASP A 365 11.18 -59.04 -22.10
C ASP A 365 10.93 -60.53 -21.83
N ALA A 366 9.68 -60.87 -21.47
CA ALA A 366 9.29 -62.25 -21.21
C ALA A 366 9.35 -63.11 -22.48
N GLN A 367 8.90 -62.57 -23.62
CA GLN A 367 8.95 -63.25 -24.92
C GLN A 367 10.40 -63.44 -25.39
N ALA A 368 11.22 -62.41 -25.33
CA ALA A 368 12.64 -62.43 -25.66
C ALA A 368 13.41 -63.44 -24.81
N THR A 369 13.22 -63.40 -23.49
CA THR A 369 13.86 -64.34 -22.57
C THR A 369 13.50 -65.80 -22.88
N ASN A 370 12.26 -66.06 -23.30
CA ASN A 370 11.84 -67.41 -23.65
C ASN A 370 12.45 -67.86 -24.99
N LEU A 371 12.41 -67.00 -26.01
CA LEU A 371 12.96 -67.30 -27.32
C LEU A 371 14.49 -67.48 -27.27
N LEU A 372 15.20 -66.66 -26.49
CA LEU A 372 16.62 -66.83 -26.23
C LEU A 372 16.94 -68.22 -25.64
N LYS A 373 16.17 -68.68 -24.66
CA LYS A 373 16.36 -70.04 -24.09
C LYS A 373 16.14 -71.14 -25.12
N GLN A 374 15.24 -70.92 -26.09
CA GLN A 374 14.97 -71.88 -27.15
C GLN A 374 16.09 -71.90 -28.20
N ALA A 375 16.65 -70.73 -28.54
CA ALA A 375 17.85 -70.57 -29.36
C ALA A 375 19.05 -71.26 -28.71
N ASP A 376 19.39 -70.88 -27.48
CA ASP A 376 20.52 -71.46 -26.72
C ASP A 376 20.39 -73.00 -26.65
N ALA A 377 19.18 -73.53 -26.41
CA ALA A 377 18.94 -74.97 -26.33
C ALA A 377 19.11 -75.68 -27.68
N LEU A 378 18.70 -75.04 -28.78
CA LEU A 378 18.86 -75.57 -30.13
C LEU A 378 20.34 -75.64 -30.51
N ALA A 379 21.07 -74.54 -30.33
CA ALA A 379 22.51 -74.47 -30.59
C ALA A 379 23.31 -75.48 -29.76
N ASN A 380 23.04 -75.58 -28.45
CA ASN A 380 23.75 -76.49 -27.56
C ASN A 380 23.36 -77.97 -27.73
N GLY A 381 22.15 -78.25 -28.19
CA GLY A 381 21.65 -79.61 -28.40
C GLY A 381 22.14 -80.26 -29.70
N MET A 382 22.71 -79.48 -30.62
CA MET A 382 23.23 -79.99 -31.87
C MET A 382 24.61 -80.65 -31.66
N HIS A 383 24.69 -81.96 -31.89
CA HIS A 383 25.93 -82.74 -31.76
C HIS A 383 26.44 -83.17 -33.13
N CYS A 384 27.61 -82.63 -33.47
CA CYS A 384 28.44 -82.91 -34.63
C CYS A 384 29.87 -83.13 -34.13
#